data_AF-A0A925FIW8-F1
#
_entry.id   AF-A0A925FIW8-F1
#
_cell.length_a   1.000
_cell.length_b   1.000
_cell.length_c   1.000
_cell.angle_alpha   90.00
_cell.angle_beta   90.00
_cell.angle_gamma   90.00
#
_symmetry.space_group_name_H-M   'P 1'
#
loop_
_entity.id
_entity.type
_entity.pdbx_description
1 polymer ?
#
loop_
_entity_poly.entity_id
_entity_poly.type
_entity_poly.pdbx_seq_one_letter_code
_entity_poly.pdbx_strand_id
1 'polypeptide(L)'
;MTDRRTFLQGLSLLGLGAAAFPGVWRVGRPRSVDDPFTLGVASGDPWPDGVVLWTRLAPDPLHGGGMPAERVPVRWEVARDEGMQQVVKGGTVMASP
;
A
#
# COMPACT_ATOMS: atom_id res chain seq x y z
N MET A 1 7.62 42.86 4.76
CA MET A 1 6.24 42.59 4.29
C MET A 1 6.39 41.95 2.91
N THR A 2 6.51 40.63 2.87
CA THR A 2 6.91 39.90 1.66
C THR A 2 5.74 39.78 0.71
N ASP A 3 5.93 40.22 -0.53
CA ASP A 3 4.88 40.36 -1.53
C ASP A 3 4.47 38.99 -2.09
N ARG A 4 3.17 38.70 -2.03
CA ARG A 4 2.49 37.53 -2.63
C ARG A 4 2.90 37.24 -4.07
N ARG A 5 3.31 38.26 -4.82
CA ARG A 5 3.77 38.15 -6.22
C ARG A 5 5.15 37.51 -6.35
N THR A 6 6.06 37.76 -5.42
CA THR A 6 7.41 37.17 -5.41
C THR A 6 7.37 35.69 -5.06
N PHE A 7 6.41 35.26 -4.23
CA PHE A 7 6.22 33.85 -3.87
C PHE A 7 5.74 33.01 -5.06
N LEU A 8 4.80 33.52 -5.87
CA LEU A 8 4.27 32.81 -7.03
C LEU A 8 5.28 32.65 -8.17
N GLN A 9 6.27 33.55 -8.27
CA GLN A 9 7.34 33.44 -9.27
C GLN A 9 8.38 32.36 -8.92
N GLY A 10 8.53 31.98 -7.64
CA GLY A 10 9.41 30.90 -7.21
C GLY A 10 8.90 29.49 -7.60
N LEU A 11 7.58 29.31 -7.73
CA LEU A 11 6.98 28.01 -8.06
C LEU A 11 7.18 27.59 -9.52
N SER A 12 7.34 28.55 -10.44
CA SER A 12 7.46 28.27 -11.87
C SER A 12 8.77 27.59 -12.29
N LEU A 13 9.82 27.64 -11.46
CA LEU A 13 11.12 27.05 -11.81
C LEU A 13 11.27 25.58 -11.39
N LEU A 14 10.38 25.05 -10.54
CA LEU A 14 10.37 23.63 -10.15
C LEU A 14 9.48 22.75 -11.06
N GLY A 15 8.59 23.36 -11.85
CA GLY A 15 7.66 22.63 -12.73
C GLY A 15 8.29 22.02 -13.99
N LEU A 16 9.48 22.48 -14.41
CA LEU A 16 10.12 22.04 -15.65
C LEU A 16 10.89 20.72 -15.53
N GLY A 17 11.18 20.24 -14.32
CA GLY A 17 11.93 18.97 -14.11
C GLY A 17 11.13 17.71 -14.41
N ALA A 18 9.79 17.76 -14.31
CA ALA A 18 8.94 16.59 -14.51
C ALA A 18 8.77 16.19 -15.99
N ALA A 19 9.01 17.12 -16.92
CA ALA A 19 8.86 16.88 -18.36
C ALA A 19 10.07 16.14 -18.99
N ALA A 20 11.23 16.09 -18.30
CA ALA A 20 12.45 15.49 -18.82
C ALA A 20 12.58 13.98 -18.59
N PHE A 21 11.69 13.39 -17.77
CA PHE A 21 11.71 11.95 -17.46
C PHE A 21 10.34 11.31 -17.74
N PRO A 22 10.04 10.96 -19.01
CA PRO A 22 8.86 10.18 -19.34
C PRO A 22 9.05 8.74 -18.82
N GLY A 23 8.81 8.52 -17.52
CA GLY A 23 9.01 7.21 -16.90
C GLY A 23 8.92 7.15 -15.37
N VAL A 24 9.02 8.28 -14.65
CA VAL A 24 9.07 8.27 -13.17
C VAL A 24 7.72 7.95 -12.51
N TRP A 25 6.61 8.01 -13.25
CA TRP A 25 5.28 7.65 -12.73
C TRP A 25 4.55 6.70 -13.68
N ARG A 26 5.15 5.55 -14.00
CA ARG A 26 4.33 4.39 -14.37
C ARG A 26 3.68 3.85 -13.11
N VAL A 27 2.60 4.50 -12.67
CA VAL A 27 1.61 3.82 -11.83
C VAL A 27 0.97 2.78 -12.73
N GLY A 28 1.50 1.56 -12.70
CA GLY A 28 0.85 0.43 -13.36
C GLY A 28 -0.59 0.38 -12.89
N ARG A 29 -1.55 0.28 -13.82
CA ARG A 29 -2.93 0.01 -13.43
C ARG A 29 -2.91 -1.27 -12.61
N PRO A 30 -3.45 -1.30 -11.38
CA PRO A 30 -3.62 -2.55 -10.68
C PRO A 30 -4.42 -3.45 -11.61
N ARG A 31 -3.85 -4.60 -11.97
CA ARG A 31 -4.61 -5.64 -12.65
C ARG A 31 -5.79 -5.92 -11.71
N SER A 32 -7.02 -5.90 -12.21
CA SER A 32 -8.17 -6.32 -11.41
C SER A 32 -8.01 -7.81 -11.17
N VAL A 33 -7.30 -8.13 -10.11
CA VAL A 33 -7.24 -9.47 -9.56
C VAL A 33 -8.56 -9.65 -8.81
N ASP A 34 -9.22 -10.79 -9.00
CA ASP A 34 -10.31 -11.19 -8.11
C ASP A 34 -9.86 -11.10 -6.65
N ASP A 35 -10.79 -11.07 -5.69
CA ASP A 35 -10.46 -10.87 -4.27
C ASP A 35 -9.22 -11.70 -3.86
N PRO A 36 -8.06 -11.07 -3.58
CA PRO A 36 -6.83 -11.81 -3.33
C PRO A 36 -6.83 -12.49 -1.96
N PHE A 37 -7.80 -12.20 -1.09
CA PHE A 37 -7.92 -12.73 0.26
C PHE A 37 -8.92 -13.90 0.34
N THR A 38 -8.99 -14.75 -0.69
CA THR A 38 -9.91 -15.91 -0.72
C THR A 38 -9.72 -16.89 0.44
N LEU A 39 -8.52 -16.93 1.03
CA LEU A 39 -8.17 -17.75 2.19
C LEU A 39 -8.39 -17.04 3.53
N GLY A 40 -8.89 -15.80 3.49
CA GLY A 40 -9.17 -14.96 4.64
C GLY A 40 -7.93 -14.38 5.31
N VAL A 41 -8.14 -13.95 6.56
CA VAL A 41 -7.14 -13.39 7.46
C VAL A 41 -7.21 -14.14 8.79
N ALA A 42 -6.08 -14.25 9.47
CA ALA A 42 -5.98 -14.90 10.76
C ALA A 42 -5.09 -14.12 11.71
N SER A 43 -5.26 -14.36 13.01
CA SER A 43 -4.37 -13.87 14.06
C SER A 43 -3.92 -15.03 14.95
N GLY A 44 -2.71 -14.99 15.49
CA GLY A 44 -2.15 -16.04 16.34
C GLY A 44 -0.94 -15.57 17.15
N ASP A 45 -0.35 -16.49 17.93
CA ASP A 45 0.82 -16.25 18.78
C ASP A 45 0.76 -14.93 19.57
N PRO A 46 -0.15 -14.82 20.56
CA PRO A 46 -0.25 -13.61 21.36
C PRO A 46 0.91 -13.46 22.37
N TRP A 47 1.41 -12.24 22.48
CA TRP A 47 2.31 -11.75 23.52
C TRP A 47 1.60 -10.67 24.36
N PRO A 48 2.11 -10.29 25.54
CA PRO A 48 1.52 -9.23 26.36
C PRO A 48 1.29 -7.91 25.61
N ASP A 49 2.07 -7.64 24.57
CA ASP A 49 2.07 -6.41 23.78
C ASP A 49 1.94 -6.64 22.27
N GLY A 50 1.64 -7.87 21.84
CA GLY A 50 1.69 -8.21 20.42
C GLY A 50 0.87 -9.44 20.02
N VAL A 51 0.67 -9.58 18.72
CA VAL A 51 0.03 -10.74 18.09
C VAL A 51 0.55 -10.83 16.65
N VAL A 52 0.60 -12.03 16.10
CA VAL A 52 0.88 -12.25 14.68
C VAL A 52 -0.41 -12.08 13.87
N LEU A 53 -0.33 -11.33 12.77
CA LEU A 53 -1.36 -11.28 11.74
C LEU A 53 -0.88 -12.06 10.52
N TRP A 54 -1.72 -12.95 10.00
CA TRP A 54 -1.38 -13.80 8.86
C TRP A 54 -2.45 -13.69 7.77
N THR A 55 -1.98 -13.67 6.52
CA THR A 55 -2.80 -13.86 5.33
C THR A 55 -1.93 -14.34 4.18
N ARG A 56 -2.56 -14.85 3.12
CA ARG A 56 -1.91 -15.24 1.87
C ARG A 56 -2.72 -14.66 0.70
N LEU A 57 -2.03 -13.97 -0.21
CA LEU A 57 -2.63 -13.51 -1.46
C LEU A 57 -2.77 -14.72 -2.40
N ALA A 58 -4.00 -15.17 -2.61
CA ALA A 58 -4.29 -16.34 -3.45
C ALA A 58 -5.66 -16.23 -4.16
N PRO A 59 -5.82 -15.37 -5.18
CA PRO A 59 -7.03 -15.29 -6.00
C PRO A 59 -7.49 -16.62 -6.60
N ASP A 60 -6.55 -17.50 -6.95
CA ASP A 60 -6.81 -18.85 -7.44
C ASP A 60 -6.06 -19.89 -6.58
N PRO A 61 -6.55 -20.20 -5.38
CA PRO A 61 -5.80 -20.95 -4.38
C PRO A 61 -5.55 -22.42 -4.79
N LEU A 62 -6.36 -22.97 -5.69
CA LEU A 62 -6.25 -24.36 -6.15
C LEU A 62 -5.28 -24.53 -7.33
N HIS A 63 -4.91 -23.45 -8.03
CA HIS A 63 -4.00 -23.48 -9.18
C HIS A 63 -2.74 -22.65 -8.96
N GLY A 64 -2.09 -22.83 -7.81
CA GLY A 64 -0.81 -22.16 -7.50
C GLY A 64 -0.94 -20.73 -6.97
N GLY A 65 -2.16 -20.29 -6.63
CA GLY A 65 -2.43 -19.01 -5.97
C GLY A 65 -2.91 -17.92 -6.91
N GLY A 66 -2.57 -17.94 -8.21
CA GLY A 66 -3.04 -16.92 -9.17
C GLY A 66 -2.40 -15.53 -9.01
N MET A 67 -1.32 -15.42 -8.23
CA MET A 67 -0.54 -14.18 -8.09
C MET A 67 0.60 -14.11 -9.12
N PRO A 68 0.96 -12.90 -9.59
CA PRO A 68 2.17 -12.70 -10.39
C PRO A 68 3.45 -13.01 -9.59
N ALA A 69 4.53 -13.39 -10.28
CA ALA A 69 5.84 -13.64 -9.68
C ALA A 69 6.60 -12.33 -9.35
N GLU A 70 5.94 -11.43 -8.62
CA GLU A 70 6.47 -10.15 -8.18
C GLU A 70 6.14 -9.89 -6.70
N ARG A 71 6.90 -9.01 -6.06
CA ARG A 71 6.59 -8.62 -4.67
C ARG A 71 5.41 -7.66 -4.65
N VAL A 72 4.38 -8.00 -3.89
CA VAL A 72 3.16 -7.18 -3.78
C VAL A 72 3.12 -6.48 -2.42
N PRO A 73 3.01 -5.13 -2.38
CA PRO A 73 2.86 -4.42 -1.11
C PRO A 73 1.47 -4.66 -0.51
N VAL A 74 1.42 -5.08 0.75
CA VAL A 74 0.19 -5.31 1.52
C VAL A 74 0.18 -4.37 2.72
N ARG A 75 -0.81 -3.47 2.74
CA ARG A 75 -1.05 -2.60 3.90
C ARG A 75 -1.82 -3.38 4.96
N TRP A 76 -1.45 -3.20 6.23
CA TRP A 76 -2.14 -3.76 7.38
C TRP A 76 -2.38 -2.68 8.43
N GLU A 77 -3.46 -2.81 9.17
CA GLU A 77 -3.88 -1.90 10.23
C GLU A 77 -4.49 -2.71 11.39
N VAL A 78 -4.33 -2.20 12.61
CA VAL A 78 -4.97 -2.67 13.83
C VAL A 78 -5.69 -1.47 14.45
N ALA A 79 -6.98 -1.61 14.71
CA ALA A 79 -7.80 -0.57 15.33
C ALA A 79 -8.46 -1.07 16.62
N ARG A 80 -8.91 -0.13 17.45
CA ARG A 80 -9.66 -0.44 18.69
C ARG A 80 -11.14 -0.72 18.46
N ASP A 81 -11.64 -0.35 17.29
CA ASP A 81 -13.03 -0.47 16.89
C ASP A 81 -13.16 -1.20 15.55
N GLU A 82 -14.30 -1.88 15.37
CA GLU A 82 -14.62 -2.63 14.15
C GLU A 82 -14.75 -1.73 12.91
N GLY A 83 -15.05 -0.44 13.12
CA GLY A 83 -15.16 0.55 12.05
C GLY A 83 -13.80 1.06 11.54
N MET A 84 -12.68 0.60 12.11
CA MET A 84 -11.32 1.04 11.78
C MET A 84 -11.13 2.56 11.94
N GLN A 85 -11.85 3.21 12.85
CA GLN A 85 -11.75 4.66 13.07
C GLN A 85 -10.60 5.05 14.01
N GLN A 86 -10.20 4.15 14.90
CA GLN A 86 -9.14 4.35 15.90
C GLN A 86 -7.97 3.39 15.65
N VAL A 87 -7.26 3.59 14.53
CA VAL A 87 -6.06 2.82 14.19
C VAL A 87 -4.95 3.08 15.22
N VAL A 88 -4.46 2.00 15.84
CA VAL A 88 -3.39 2.04 16.85
C VAL A 88 -2.04 1.57 16.31
N LYS A 89 -2.04 0.81 15.21
CA LYS A 89 -0.81 0.36 14.54
C LYS A 89 -1.11 0.05 13.09
N GLY A 90 -0.12 0.21 12.23
CA GLY A 90 -0.23 -0.18 10.82
C GLY A 90 1.11 -0.12 10.12
N GLY A 91 1.13 -0.57 8.87
CA GLY A 91 2.31 -0.56 8.04
C GLY A 91 2.08 -1.26 6.71
N THR A 92 3.16 -1.46 5.97
CA THR A 92 3.16 -2.19 4.71
C THR A 92 4.20 -3.28 4.74
N VAL A 93 3.82 -4.49 4.35
CA VAL A 93 4.71 -5.65 4.21
C VAL A 93 4.72 -6.08 2.74
N MET A 94 5.87 -6.54 2.26
CA MET A 94 5.97 -7.09 0.90
C MET A 94 5.64 -8.58 0.94
N ALA A 95 4.54 -8.98 0.31
CA ALA A 95 4.26 -10.38 0.01
C ALA A 95 5.21 -10.84 -1.10
N SER A 96 5.98 -11.89 -0.84
CA SER A 96 6.84 -12.54 -1.84
C SER A 96 6.12 -13.72 -2.49
N PRO A 97 6.43 -14.04 -3.77
CA PRO A 97 5.97 -15.25 -4.44
C PRO A 97 6.39 -16.55 -3.74
#